data_AF-A0A963AIZ4-F1
#
_entry.id   AF-A0A963AIZ4-F1
#
_cell.length_a   1.000
_cell.length_b   1.000
_cell.length_c   1.000
_cell.angle_alpha   90.00
_cell.angle_beta   90.00
_cell.angle_gamma   90.00
#
_symmetry.space_group_name_H-M   'P 1'
#
loop_
_entity.id
_entity.type
_entity.pdbx_description
1 polymer ?
#
loop_
_entity_poly.entity_id
_entity_poly.type
_entity_poly.pdbx_seq_one_letter_code
_entity_poly.pdbx_strand_id
1 'polypeptide(L)'
;AQKGSICVDGVSLTVNAVNGSRFQLNIVPHTLEQTIISTYRAGTRVNLEVDLIARYLERLLLADPAAHSGDEAGLTLETLAHHGFHHD
;
A
#
# COMPACT_ATOMS: atom_id res chain seq x y z
N ALA A 1 -2.27 2.36 -4.55
CA ALA A 1 -1.36 1.39 -5.19
C ALA A 1 -2.09 0.67 -6.33
N GLN A 2 -1.51 0.64 -7.54
CA GLN A 2 -1.95 -0.34 -8.55
C GLN A 2 -1.65 -1.74 -8.02
N LYS A 3 -2.60 -2.69 -8.15
CA LYS A 3 -2.54 -4.06 -7.59
C LYS A 3 -2.72 -4.21 -6.07
N GLY A 4 -3.28 -3.23 -5.38
CA GLY A 4 -3.71 -3.38 -3.99
C GLY A 4 -4.99 -4.22 -3.85
N SER A 5 -5.27 -4.68 -2.64
CA SER A 5 -6.57 -5.27 -2.28
C SER A 5 -7.56 -4.17 -1.86
N ILE A 6 -8.85 -4.39 -2.12
CA ILE A 6 -9.95 -3.54 -1.65
C ILE A 6 -11.17 -4.40 -1.36
N CYS A 7 -11.92 -4.08 -0.32
CA CYS A 7 -13.20 -4.71 -0.07
C CYS A 7 -14.34 -3.80 -0.56
N VAL A 8 -15.27 -4.37 -1.33
CA VAL A 8 -16.49 -3.71 -1.79
C VAL A 8 -17.68 -4.48 -1.25
N ASP A 9 -18.47 -3.85 -0.38
CA ASP A 9 -19.57 -4.49 0.37
C ASP A 9 -19.17 -5.86 0.98
N GLY A 10 -17.98 -5.90 1.59
CA GLY A 10 -17.42 -7.11 2.21
C GLY A 10 -16.78 -8.13 1.25
N VAL A 11 -16.81 -7.89 -0.06
CA VAL A 11 -16.16 -8.75 -1.06
C VAL A 11 -14.73 -8.29 -1.30
N SER A 12 -13.76 -9.13 -0.98
CA SER A 12 -12.34 -8.85 -1.24
C SER A 12 -12.02 -8.98 -2.73
N LEU A 13 -11.46 -7.92 -3.31
CA LEU A 13 -11.19 -7.78 -4.74
C LEU A 13 -9.81 -7.15 -4.98
N THR A 14 -9.26 -7.39 -6.16
CA THR A 14 -7.96 -6.85 -6.58
C THR A 14 -8.17 -5.62 -7.47
N VAL A 15 -7.49 -4.52 -7.15
CA VAL A 15 -7.53 -3.30 -7.96
C VAL A 15 -6.68 -3.46 -9.21
N ASN A 16 -7.30 -3.44 -10.39
CA ASN A 16 -6.62 -3.56 -11.67
C ASN A 16 -5.96 -2.25 -12.10
N ALA A 17 -6.68 -1.13 -11.92
CA ALA A 17 -6.19 0.20 -12.27
C ALA A 17 -6.77 1.28 -11.34
N VAL A 18 -6.04 2.37 -11.19
CA VAL A 18 -6.44 3.56 -10.43
C VAL A 18 -6.17 4.80 -11.28
N ASN A 19 -7.14 5.71 -11.36
CA ASN A 19 -7.02 7.02 -11.98
C ASN A 19 -7.74 8.06 -11.12
N GLY A 20 -6.99 8.84 -10.34
CA GLY A 20 -7.54 9.79 -9.38
C GLY A 20 -8.47 9.09 -8.37
N SER A 21 -9.72 9.53 -8.31
CA SER A 21 -10.77 8.97 -7.45
C SER A 21 -11.53 7.79 -8.05
N ARG A 22 -11.06 7.25 -9.18
CA ARG A 22 -11.68 6.12 -9.87
C ARG A 22 -10.75 4.92 -9.85
N PHE A 23 -11.31 3.74 -9.72
CA PHE A 23 -10.57 2.48 -9.81
C PHE A 23 -11.37 1.44 -10.62
N GLN A 24 -10.66 0.43 -11.12
CA GLN A 24 -11.22 -0.65 -11.91
C GLN A 24 -10.99 -1.99 -11.22
N LEU A 25 -12.00 -2.85 -11.33
CA LEU A 25 -12.03 -4.20 -10.78
C LEU A 25 -12.51 -5.16 -11.87
N ASN A 26 -11.89 -6.33 -11.95
CA ASN A 26 -12.33 -7.44 -12.78
C ASN A 26 -13.09 -8.44 -11.90
N ILE A 27 -14.34 -8.71 -12.25
CA ILE A 27 -15.20 -9.63 -11.50
C ILE A 27 -15.26 -10.95 -12.28
N VAL A 28 -14.80 -12.04 -11.65
CA VAL A 28 -14.90 -13.38 -12.22
C VAL A 28 -16.33 -13.94 -12.06
N PRO A 29 -16.77 -14.88 -12.91
CA PRO A 29 -18.15 -15.40 -12.86
C PRO A 29 -18.58 -15.88 -11.48
N HIS A 30 -17.72 -16.62 -10.78
CA HIS A 30 -18.02 -17.12 -9.44
C HIS A 30 -18.31 -15.98 -8.43
N THR A 31 -17.53 -14.88 -8.47
CA THR A 31 -17.77 -13.71 -7.61
C THR A 31 -19.07 -13.02 -7.97
N LEU A 32 -19.40 -12.94 -9.26
CA LEU A 32 -20.66 -12.35 -9.72
C LEU A 32 -21.87 -13.17 -9.23
N GLU A 33 -21.78 -14.49 -9.30
CA GLU A 33 -22.85 -15.42 -8.92
C GLU A 33 -23.04 -15.54 -7.41
N GLN A 34 -21.96 -15.44 -6.62
CA GLN A 34 -21.99 -15.69 -5.17
C GLN A 34 -22.09 -14.41 -4.32
N THR A 35 -22.18 -13.23 -4.94
CA THR A 35 -22.23 -11.96 -4.19
C THR A 35 -23.29 -11.01 -4.74
N ILE A 36 -23.57 -9.93 -4.01
CA ILE A 36 -24.54 -8.91 -4.42
C ILE A 36 -24.07 -8.07 -5.62
N ILE A 37 -22.82 -8.23 -6.06
CA ILE A 37 -22.23 -7.48 -7.18
C ILE A 37 -23.04 -7.67 -8.48
N SER A 38 -23.67 -8.84 -8.66
CA SER A 38 -24.58 -9.09 -9.80
C SER A 38 -25.76 -8.13 -9.89
N THR A 39 -26.13 -7.48 -8.78
CA THR A 39 -27.26 -6.55 -8.70
C THR A 39 -26.86 -5.10 -8.97
N TYR A 40 -25.56 -4.80 -9.02
CA TYR A 40 -25.07 -3.44 -9.17
C TYR A 40 -25.47 -2.81 -10.50
N ARG A 41 -25.70 -1.50 -10.46
CA ARG A 41 -25.94 -0.65 -11.62
C ARG A 41 -25.11 0.62 -11.51
N ALA A 42 -24.96 1.33 -12.61
CA ALA A 42 -24.34 2.65 -12.58
C ALA A 42 -25.08 3.55 -11.57
N GLY A 43 -24.31 4.16 -10.64
CA GLY A 43 -24.87 4.97 -9.56
C GLY A 43 -25.16 4.23 -8.25
N THR A 44 -25.04 2.89 -8.21
CA THR A 44 -25.12 2.14 -6.95
C THR A 44 -24.06 2.64 -5.97
N ARG A 45 -24.50 2.98 -4.75
CA ARG A 45 -23.59 3.26 -3.63
C ARG A 45 -23.16 1.94 -3.01
N VAL A 46 -21.88 1.85 -2.70
CA VAL A 46 -21.25 0.66 -2.11
C VAL A 46 -20.41 1.08 -0.91
N ASN A 47 -20.19 0.16 0.03
CA ASN A 47 -19.24 0.34 1.10
C ASN A 47 -17.84 -0.04 0.61
N LEU A 48 -16.86 0.81 0.90
CA LEU A 48 -15.46 0.59 0.54
C LEU A 48 -14.62 0.50 1.79
N GLU A 49 -13.86 -0.57 1.92
CA GLU A 49 -12.86 -0.73 2.97
C GLU A 49 -11.48 -0.87 2.32
N VAL A 50 -10.57 0.01 2.73
CA VAL A 50 -9.18 0.03 2.24
C VAL A 50 -8.33 -0.96 3.03
N ASP A 51 -7.38 -1.59 2.35
CA ASP A 51 -6.44 -2.51 2.99
C ASP A 51 -5.63 -1.78 4.08
N LEU A 52 -5.79 -2.28 5.30
CA LEU A 52 -5.14 -1.76 6.48
C LEU A 52 -3.60 -1.82 6.36
N ILE A 53 -3.07 -2.88 5.75
CA ILE A 53 -1.63 -3.05 5.53
C ILE A 53 -1.13 -2.01 4.55
N ALA A 54 -1.83 -1.80 3.43
CA ALA A 54 -1.46 -0.77 2.46
C ALA A 54 -1.42 0.62 3.11
N ARG A 55 -2.40 0.94 3.98
CA ARG A 55 -2.42 2.19 4.75
C ARG A 55 -1.25 2.30 5.73
N TYR A 56 -0.90 1.22 6.43
CA TYR A 56 0.24 1.22 7.35
C TYR A 56 1.57 1.33 6.60
N LEU A 57 1.73 0.65 5.46
CA LEU A 57 2.92 0.75 4.61
C LEU A 57 3.06 2.16 4.03
N GLU A 58 1.98 2.75 3.52
CA GLU A 58 1.97 4.15 3.08
C GLU A 58 2.37 5.08 4.23
N ARG A 59 1.82 4.89 5.42
CA ARG A 59 2.22 5.67 6.60
C ARG A 59 3.68 5.46 6.98
N LEU A 60 4.25 4.26 6.85
CA LEU A 60 5.67 3.99 7.14
C LEU A 60 6.58 4.62 6.08
N LEU A 61 6.21 4.55 4.80
CA LEU A 61 6.98 5.16 3.70
C LEU A 61 6.89 6.69 3.70
N LEU A 62 5.76 7.24 4.12
CA LEU A 62 5.55 8.69 4.28
C LEU A 62 6.01 9.21 5.64
N ALA A 63 6.16 8.33 6.64
CA ALA A 63 6.88 8.61 7.89
C ALA A 63 8.39 8.64 7.62
N ASP A 64 8.75 9.64 6.83
CA ASP A 64 9.95 10.45 6.93
C ASP A 64 11.28 9.94 6.34
N PRO A 65 11.72 10.51 5.19
CA PRO A 65 13.14 10.61 4.83
C PRO A 65 13.94 11.61 5.71
N ALA A 66 13.29 12.46 6.51
CA ALA A 66 13.97 13.36 7.45
C ALA A 66 14.43 12.68 8.76
N ALA A 67 14.06 11.41 8.99
CA ALA A 67 14.74 10.55 9.96
C ALA A 67 16.15 10.14 9.49
N HIS A 68 16.54 10.46 8.25
CA HIS A 68 17.90 10.32 7.71
C HIS A 68 18.55 11.66 7.34
N SER A 69 17.97 12.79 7.77
CA SER A 69 18.64 14.11 7.70
C SER A 69 19.19 14.58 9.05
N GLY A 70 19.49 13.63 9.95
CA GLY A 70 20.37 13.83 11.09
C GLY A 70 21.68 13.09 10.83
N ASP A 71 22.73 13.86 10.58
CA ASP A 71 24.12 13.45 10.30
C ASP A 71 24.42 12.85 8.91
N GLU A 72 24.61 13.74 7.93
CA GLU A 72 25.74 13.58 6.99
C GLU A 72 27.09 13.84 7.72
N ALA A 73 27.29 13.24 8.88
CA ALA A 73 28.64 12.80 9.25
C ALA A 73 28.77 11.41 8.64
N GLY A 74 28.98 11.36 7.32
CA GLY A 74 29.15 10.09 6.60
C GLY A 74 30.16 9.21 7.34
N LEU A 75 29.92 7.90 7.37
CA LEU A 75 30.75 6.92 8.07
C LEU A 75 32.25 7.22 7.85
N THR A 76 32.89 7.82 8.86
CA THR A 76 34.31 8.13 8.78
C THR A 76 35.10 6.89 9.21
N LEU A 77 36.32 6.76 8.67
CA LEU A 77 37.26 5.74 9.13
C LEU A 77 37.50 5.82 10.65
N GLU A 78 37.42 7.02 11.22
CA GLU A 78 37.56 7.25 12.65
C GLU A 78 36.38 6.69 13.46
N THR A 79 35.14 6.87 12.99
CA THR A 79 33.94 6.26 13.57
C THR A 79 34.01 4.73 13.52
N LEU A 80 34.48 4.17 12.40
CA LEU A 80 34.64 2.73 12.22
C LEU A 80 35.71 2.16 13.17
N ALA A 81 36.85 2.85 13.29
CA ALA A 81 37.91 2.46 14.20
C ALA A 81 37.47 2.52 15.68
N HIS A 82 36.72 3.56 16.09
CA HIS A 82 36.21 3.67 17.46
C HIS A 82 35.24 2.54 17.84
N HIS A 83 34.53 1.98 16.86
CA HIS A 83 33.65 0.83 17.04
C HIS A 83 34.30 -0.53 16.75
N GLY A 84 35.64 -0.57 16.68
CA GLY A 84 36.41 -1.82 16.64
C GLY A 84 36.62 -2.40 15.25
N PHE A 85 36.33 -1.63 14.19
CA PHE A 85 36.64 -2.01 12.81
C PHE A 85 38.06 -1.53 12.46
N HIS A 86 39.06 -2.29 12.91
CA HIS A 86 40.44 -2.08 12.48
C HIS A 86 40.69 -2.90 11.19
N HIS A 87 41.16 -2.24 10.14
CA HIS A 87 41.64 -2.92 8.94
C HIS A 87 43.06 -3.41 9.25
N ASP A 88 43.27 -4.73 9.20
CA ASP A 88 44.60 -5.34 9.28
C ASP A 88 45.47 -4.94 8.07
#